data_AF-U6PIV4-F1
#
_entry.id   AF-U6PIV4-F1
#
_cell.length_a   1.000
_cell.length_b   1.000
_cell.length_c   1.000
_cell.angle_alpha   90.00
_cell.angle_beta   90.00
_cell.angle_gamma   90.00
#
_symmetry.space_group_name_H-M   'P 1'
#
loop_
_entity.id
_entity.type
_entity.pdbx_description
1 polymer ?
#
loop_
_entity_poly.entity_id
_entity_poly.type
_entity_poly.pdbx_seq_one_letter_code
_entity_poly.pdbx_strand_id
1 'polypeptide(L)'
;MLVPRTPLVDQQKHRFHKYVRGKYYVEGFHGSGLKGASRRDIVLACDIVVMTPQILLNMLKSIRQDERLYVCDFSLLIFDEVHHCTKDHPYNILMQTIHDYQGPKPQTMGMTASLGAGMLLTEDGGMKTIYELMANLGATVLASVRQHGDILALYVPKPDD
;
A
#
# COMPACT_ATOMS: atom_id res chain seq x y z
N MET A 1 -3.75 1.82 -4.54
CA MET A 1 -2.91 2.33 -3.44
C MET A 1 -3.61 2.06 -2.13
N LEU A 2 -2.88 1.54 -1.16
CA LEU A 2 -3.35 1.22 0.18
C LEU A 2 -2.71 2.22 1.15
N VAL A 3 -3.55 2.80 2.01
CA VAL A 3 -3.13 3.79 3.01
C VAL A 3 -3.60 3.39 4.41
N PRO A 4 -2.83 3.67 5.48
CA PRO A 4 -3.15 3.17 6.82
C PRO A 4 -4.32 3.90 7.49
N ARG A 5 -4.62 5.14 7.07
CA ARG A 5 -5.61 6.01 7.73
C ARG A 5 -6.61 6.59 6.75
N THR A 6 -7.86 6.73 7.19
CA THR A 6 -8.96 7.27 6.38
C THR A 6 -8.67 8.65 5.75
N PRO A 7 -8.13 9.66 6.47
CA PRO A 7 -7.85 10.96 5.84
C PRO A 7 -6.85 10.91 4.69
N LEU A 8 -5.95 9.91 4.70
CA LEU A 8 -4.99 9.70 3.62
C LEU A 8 -5.67 9.20 2.34
N VAL A 9 -6.85 8.58 2.44
CA VAL A 9 -7.60 8.14 1.26
C VAL A 9 -7.97 9.34 0.40
N ASP A 10 -8.62 10.34 1.00
CA ASP A 10 -9.02 11.55 0.30
C ASP A 10 -7.81 12.38 -0.15
N GLN A 11 -6.78 12.48 0.70
CA GLN A 11 -5.55 13.19 0.38
C GLN A 11 -4.85 12.59 -0.86
N GLN A 12 -4.66 11.27 -0.88
CA GLN A 12 -3.98 10.61 -2.00
C GLN A 12 -4.86 10.56 -3.24
N LYS A 13 -6.19 10.36 -3.11
CA LYS A 13 -7.14 10.49 -4.22
C LYS A 13 -7.01 11.86 -4.87
N HIS A 14 -7.02 12.94 -4.07
CA HIS A 14 -6.86 14.30 -4.58
C HIS A 14 -5.51 14.49 -5.28
N ARG A 15 -4.43 13.92 -4.72
CA ARG A 15 -3.10 13.94 -5.34
C ARG A 15 -3.12 13.28 -6.71
N PHE A 16 -3.68 12.08 -6.85
CA PHE A 16 -3.81 11.42 -8.14
C PHE A 16 -4.61 12.27 -9.13
N HIS A 17 -5.78 12.76 -8.74
CA HIS A 17 -6.57 13.64 -9.61
C HIS A 17 -5.78 14.84 -10.13
N LYS A 18 -4.90 15.44 -9.33
CA LYS A 18 -4.07 16.57 -9.79
C LYS A 18 -3.19 16.22 -11.01
N TYR A 19 -2.74 14.97 -11.14
CA TYR A 19 -1.82 14.55 -12.20
C TYR A 19 -2.49 13.78 -13.34
N VAL A 20 -3.56 13.03 -13.05
CA VAL A 20 -4.15 12.07 -14.01
C VAL A 20 -5.59 12.37 -14.41
N ARG A 21 -6.18 13.47 -13.92
CA ARG A 21 -7.56 13.86 -14.26
C ARG A 21 -7.76 13.97 -15.77
N GLY A 22 -8.86 13.40 -16.24
CA GLY A 22 -9.26 13.38 -17.65
C GLY A 22 -8.64 12.25 -18.48
N LYS A 23 -7.75 11.44 -17.88
CA LYS A 23 -7.16 10.25 -18.53
C LYS A 23 -7.52 8.95 -17.84
N TYR A 24 -7.59 8.97 -16.51
CA TYR A 24 -7.85 7.80 -15.68
C TYR A 24 -8.95 8.09 -14.67
N TYR A 25 -9.77 7.09 -14.37
CA TYR A 25 -10.78 7.11 -13.32
C TYR A 25 -10.13 6.79 -11.97
N VAL A 26 -10.32 7.70 -11.01
CA VAL A 26 -9.71 7.60 -9.68
C VAL A 26 -10.79 7.71 -8.61
N GLU A 27 -10.83 6.75 -7.70
CA GLU A 27 -11.82 6.75 -6.61
C GLU A 27 -11.21 6.29 -5.26
N GLY A 28 -11.83 6.71 -4.16
CA GLY A 28 -11.39 6.52 -2.79
C GLY A 28 -12.40 5.71 -1.97
N PHE A 29 -11.94 4.73 -1.18
CA PHE A 29 -12.82 3.90 -0.35
C PHE A 29 -12.33 3.78 1.10
N HIS A 30 -13.22 4.08 2.04
CA HIS A 30 -12.99 3.90 3.48
C HIS A 30 -14.31 3.52 4.18
N GLY A 31 -14.22 3.21 5.48
CA GLY A 31 -15.34 2.67 6.27
C GLY A 31 -16.61 3.54 6.29
N SER A 32 -16.46 4.86 6.14
CA SER A 32 -17.58 5.82 6.12
C SER A 32 -18.17 6.12 4.73
N GLY A 33 -17.69 5.50 3.64
CA GLY A 33 -18.18 5.74 2.27
C GLY A 33 -19.57 5.14 1.97
N LEU A 34 -20.22 5.66 0.92
CA LEU A 34 -21.60 5.40 0.48
C LEU A 34 -22.06 3.94 0.59
N LYS A 35 -23.27 3.75 1.14
CA LYS A 35 -24.05 2.51 1.13
C LYS A 35 -25.10 2.65 0.01
N GLY A 36 -24.98 1.93 -1.09
CA GLY A 36 -26.02 1.94 -2.13
C GLY A 36 -25.62 1.36 -3.48
N ALA A 37 -24.44 1.73 -4.00
CA ALA A 37 -23.84 1.07 -5.16
C ALA A 37 -22.90 -0.05 -4.71
N SER A 38 -22.77 -1.13 -5.49
CA SER A 38 -21.77 -2.14 -5.19
C SER A 38 -20.38 -1.51 -5.25
N ARG A 39 -19.68 -1.47 -4.12
CA ARG A 39 -18.30 -0.99 -4.04
C ARG A 39 -17.38 -1.77 -4.99
N ARG A 40 -17.68 -3.05 -5.22
CA ARG A 40 -16.96 -3.91 -6.17
C ARG A 40 -17.05 -3.33 -7.58
N ASP A 41 -18.24 -3.03 -8.05
CA ASP A 41 -18.46 -2.55 -9.43
C ASP A 41 -17.76 -1.21 -9.66
N ILE A 42 -17.76 -0.32 -8.66
CA ILE A 42 -17.03 0.95 -8.74
C ILE A 42 -15.52 0.70 -8.80
N VAL A 43 -14.98 -0.21 -7.96
CA VAL A 43 -13.56 -0.57 -7.99
C VAL A 43 -13.16 -1.09 -9.37
N LEU A 44 -13.95 -2.00 -9.94
CA LEU A 44 -13.67 -2.60 -11.25
C LEU A 44 -13.84 -1.60 -12.42
N ALA A 45 -14.62 -0.54 -12.23
CA ALA A 45 -14.78 0.53 -13.21
C ALA A 45 -13.68 1.62 -13.11
N CYS A 46 -12.82 1.58 -12.10
CA CYS A 46 -11.75 2.57 -11.89
C CYS A 46 -10.39 2.03 -12.36
N ASP A 47 -9.56 2.92 -12.89
CA ASP A 47 -8.17 2.61 -13.22
C ASP A 47 -7.25 2.66 -11.98
N ILE A 48 -7.55 3.59 -11.06
CA ILE A 48 -6.78 3.81 -9.83
C ILE A 48 -7.74 3.86 -8.66
N VAL A 49 -7.47 3.02 -7.65
CA VAL A 49 -8.25 3.02 -6.41
C VAL A 49 -7.35 3.28 -5.21
N VAL A 50 -7.78 4.19 -4.35
CA VAL A 50 -7.16 4.45 -3.05
C VAL A 50 -8.08 3.91 -1.96
N MET A 51 -7.57 3.07 -1.05
CA MET A 51 -8.41 2.56 0.04
C MET A 51 -7.60 2.18 1.27
N THR A 52 -8.29 1.99 2.39
CA THR A 52 -7.65 1.38 3.57
C THR A 52 -7.50 -0.14 3.37
N PRO A 53 -6.47 -0.78 3.94
CA PRO A 53 -6.22 -2.20 3.72
C PRO A 53 -7.36 -3.11 4.20
N GLN A 54 -8.04 -2.72 5.28
CA GLN A 54 -9.17 -3.50 5.79
C GLN A 54 -10.33 -3.57 4.80
N ILE A 55 -10.54 -2.50 4.01
CA ILE A 55 -11.59 -2.51 2.97
C ILE A 55 -11.24 -3.53 1.88
N LEU A 56 -10.00 -3.51 1.37
CA LEU A 56 -9.57 -4.50 0.37
C LEU A 56 -9.69 -5.93 0.93
N LEU A 57 -9.23 -6.14 2.17
CA LEU A 57 -9.28 -7.45 2.81
C LEU A 57 -10.70 -7.98 2.93
N ASN A 58 -11.64 -7.12 3.32
CA ASN A 58 -13.06 -7.47 3.40
C ASN A 58 -13.62 -7.85 2.01
N MET A 59 -13.24 -7.12 0.95
CA MET A 59 -13.69 -7.42 -0.41
C MET A 59 -13.08 -8.71 -0.97
N LEU A 60 -11.80 -9.00 -0.69
CA LEU A 60 -11.16 -10.26 -1.10
C LEU A 60 -11.75 -11.48 -0.38
N LYS A 61 -12.14 -11.31 0.89
CA LYS A 61 -12.71 -12.36 1.75
C LYS A 61 -14.23 -12.49 1.64
N SER A 62 -14.91 -11.59 0.92
CA SER A 62 -16.38 -11.64 0.83
C SER A 62 -16.82 -12.92 0.13
N ILE A 63 -17.82 -13.59 0.70
CA ILE A 63 -18.50 -14.75 0.08
C ILE A 63 -19.58 -14.29 -0.91
N ARG A 64 -19.98 -13.01 -0.83
CA ARG A 64 -21.01 -12.43 -1.68
C ARG A 64 -20.39 -12.02 -3.01
N GLN A 65 -20.87 -12.62 -4.11
CA GLN A 65 -20.31 -12.37 -5.44
C GLN A 65 -20.38 -10.88 -5.81
N ASP A 66 -21.47 -10.19 -5.46
CA ASP A 66 -21.67 -8.75 -5.72
C ASP A 66 -20.71 -7.84 -4.94
N GLU A 67 -19.97 -8.35 -3.96
CA GLU A 67 -18.98 -7.59 -3.16
C GLU A 67 -17.54 -8.08 -3.35
N ARG A 68 -17.35 -9.28 -3.90
CA ARG A 68 -16.07 -9.97 -3.92
C ARG A 68 -15.14 -9.44 -5.00
N LEU A 69 -13.91 -9.13 -4.61
CA LEU A 69 -12.78 -8.91 -5.53
C LEU A 69 -11.83 -10.11 -5.51
N TYR A 70 -11.01 -10.23 -6.54
CA TYR A 70 -9.95 -11.21 -6.67
C TYR A 70 -8.58 -10.54 -6.76
N VAL A 71 -7.53 -11.26 -6.36
CA VAL A 71 -6.15 -10.76 -6.42
C VAL A 71 -5.78 -10.34 -7.85
N CYS A 72 -6.23 -11.11 -8.85
CA CYS A 72 -5.99 -10.85 -10.26
C CYS A 72 -6.78 -9.66 -10.85
N ASP A 73 -7.71 -9.05 -10.10
CA ASP A 73 -8.39 -7.81 -10.53
C ASP A 73 -7.44 -6.60 -10.50
N PHE A 74 -6.25 -6.76 -9.89
CA PHE A 74 -5.24 -5.72 -9.76
C PHE A 74 -3.97 -6.09 -10.51
N SER A 75 -3.34 -5.09 -11.13
CA SER A 75 -2.02 -5.22 -11.76
C SER A 75 -0.88 -4.69 -10.88
N LEU A 76 -1.17 -3.74 -9.98
CA LEU A 76 -0.20 -3.11 -9.08
C LEU A 76 -0.83 -2.75 -7.73
N LEU A 77 -0.16 -3.13 -6.64
CA LEU A 77 -0.49 -2.72 -5.28
C LEU A 77 0.64 -1.87 -4.70
N ILE A 78 0.31 -0.63 -4.35
CA ILE A 78 1.20 0.32 -3.69
C ILE A 78 0.79 0.43 -2.22
N PHE A 79 1.70 0.15 -1.29
CA PHE A 79 1.51 0.21 0.15
C PHE A 79 2.18 1.47 0.70
N ASP A 80 1.39 2.42 1.18
CA ASP A 80 1.86 3.60 1.90
C ASP A 80 2.14 3.26 3.36
N GLU A 81 3.22 3.80 3.93
CA GLU A 81 3.75 3.43 5.24
C GLU A 81 3.95 1.90 5.39
N VAL A 82 4.66 1.32 4.42
CA VAL A 82 4.79 -0.15 4.29
C VAL A 82 5.46 -0.80 5.48
N HIS A 83 6.17 -0.05 6.33
CA HIS A 83 6.75 -0.54 7.57
C HIS A 83 5.71 -1.14 8.55
N HIS A 84 4.42 -0.87 8.33
CA HIS A 84 3.32 -1.55 9.03
C HIS A 84 3.06 -2.99 8.55
N CYS A 85 3.69 -3.47 7.47
CA CYS A 85 3.52 -4.82 6.92
C CYS A 85 4.24 -5.90 7.74
N THR A 86 3.86 -6.02 9.01
CA THR A 86 4.41 -6.98 9.98
C THR A 86 3.29 -7.51 10.87
N LYS A 87 3.55 -8.65 11.55
CA LYS A 87 2.63 -9.24 12.55
C LYS A 87 1.20 -9.39 11.99
N ASP A 88 0.19 -9.06 12.78
CA ASP A 88 -1.23 -9.18 12.42
C ASP A 88 -1.80 -7.91 11.76
N HIS A 89 -0.95 -6.99 11.30
CA HIS A 89 -1.43 -5.79 10.62
C HIS A 89 -2.13 -6.15 9.30
N PRO A 90 -3.23 -5.48 8.91
CA PRO A 90 -3.96 -5.77 7.67
C PRO A 90 -3.10 -5.83 6.40
N TYR A 91 -2.01 -5.06 6.32
CA TYR A 91 -1.05 -5.17 5.22
C TYR A 91 -0.40 -6.55 5.13
N ASN A 92 0.04 -7.10 6.27
CA ASN A 92 0.70 -8.40 6.28
C ASN A 92 -0.29 -9.52 5.91
N ILE A 93 -1.52 -9.45 6.41
CA ILE A 93 -2.59 -10.42 6.07
C ILE A 93 -2.93 -10.35 4.58
N LEU A 94 -3.00 -9.14 4.00
CA LEU A 94 -3.17 -8.97 2.56
C LEU A 94 -2.04 -9.61 1.78
N MET A 95 -0.79 -9.37 2.17
CA MET A 95 0.36 -9.96 1.50
C MET A 95 0.40 -11.48 1.60
N GLN A 96 0.06 -12.06 2.76
CA GLN A 96 -0.12 -13.51 2.89
C GLN A 96 -1.17 -14.03 1.90
N THR A 97 -2.32 -13.35 1.81
CA THR A 97 -3.38 -13.69 0.84
C THR A 97 -2.88 -13.65 -0.61
N ILE A 98 -2.02 -12.68 -0.94
CA ILE A 98 -1.41 -12.54 -2.27
C ILE A 98 -0.33 -13.61 -2.51
N HIS A 99 0.47 -13.95 -1.50
CA HIS A 99 1.51 -14.98 -1.58
C HIS A 99 0.90 -16.37 -1.80
N ASP A 100 -0.21 -16.67 -1.12
CA ASP A 100 -0.92 -17.95 -1.23
C ASP A 100 -1.71 -18.09 -2.54
N TYR A 101 -1.99 -16.97 -3.21
CA TYR A 101 -2.73 -16.98 -4.47
C TYR A 101 -1.95 -17.68 -5.58
N GLN A 102 -2.55 -18.68 -6.22
CA GLN A 102 -1.90 -19.51 -7.24
C GLN A 102 -2.02 -18.94 -8.67
N GLY A 103 -2.78 -17.86 -8.85
CA GLY A 103 -2.97 -17.20 -10.15
C GLY A 103 -2.02 -16.03 -10.39
N PRO A 104 -2.27 -15.21 -11.43
CA PRO A 104 -1.51 -14.00 -11.71
C PRO A 104 -1.57 -13.01 -10.53
N LYS A 105 -0.40 -12.64 -10.00
CA LYS A 105 -0.28 -11.71 -8.87
C LYS A 105 0.01 -10.30 -9.38
N PRO A 106 -0.53 -9.25 -8.72
CA PRO A 106 -0.12 -7.88 -8.99
C PRO A 106 1.35 -7.68 -8.64
N GLN A 107 2.00 -6.72 -9.30
CA GLN A 107 3.24 -6.17 -8.79
C GLN A 107 2.99 -5.51 -7.42
N THR A 108 3.94 -5.60 -6.50
CA THR A 108 3.89 -4.93 -5.19
C THR A 108 4.97 -3.87 -5.08
N MET A 109 4.62 -2.74 -4.46
CA MET A 109 5.52 -1.64 -4.16
C MET A 109 5.21 -1.10 -2.77
N GLY A 110 6.24 -0.88 -1.96
CA GLY A 110 6.12 -0.30 -0.63
C GLY A 110 6.84 1.03 -0.54
N MET A 111 6.22 2.01 0.12
CA MET A 111 6.82 3.31 0.41
C MET A 111 6.89 3.50 1.92
N THR A 112 8.03 3.97 2.42
CA THR A 112 8.21 4.33 3.82
C THR A 112 9.41 5.26 3.97
N ALA A 113 9.37 6.16 4.96
CA ALA A 113 10.52 6.97 5.34
C ALA A 113 11.54 6.19 6.21
N SER A 114 11.07 5.14 6.90
CA SER A 114 11.91 4.30 7.77
C SER A 114 11.44 2.84 7.73
N LEU A 115 12.39 1.90 7.85
CA LEU A 115 12.10 0.46 7.81
C LEU A 115 11.76 -0.13 9.19
N GLY A 116 11.63 0.71 10.23
CA GLY A 116 11.26 0.27 11.58
C GLY A 116 12.38 -0.43 12.36
N ALA A 117 13.61 -0.45 11.83
CA ALA A 117 14.79 -1.06 12.47
C ALA A 117 15.31 -0.28 13.71
N GLY A 118 14.86 0.96 13.93
CA GLY A 118 15.38 1.86 14.96
C GLY A 118 15.13 1.45 16.42
N MET A 119 14.34 0.39 16.67
CA MET A 119 14.07 -0.11 18.02
C MET A 119 15.06 -1.20 18.47
N LEU A 120 15.99 -1.62 17.61
CA LEU A 120 16.90 -2.72 17.89
C LEU A 120 18.31 -2.21 18.20
N LEU A 121 18.90 -2.81 19.23
CA LEU A 121 20.20 -2.42 19.78
C LEU A 121 21.39 -2.95 18.96
N THR A 122 21.15 -3.85 18.00
CA THR A 122 22.20 -4.50 17.19
C THR A 122 21.93 -4.38 15.70
N GLU A 123 23.01 -4.27 14.93
CA GLU A 123 22.97 -4.24 13.46
C GLU A 123 22.28 -5.50 12.89
N ASP A 124 22.66 -6.68 13.38
CA ASP A 124 22.05 -7.95 12.98
C ASP A 124 20.54 -7.98 13.21
N GLY A 125 20.08 -7.43 14.34
CA GLY A 125 18.66 -7.29 14.64
C GLY A 125 17.96 -6.41 13.62
N GLY A 126 18.54 -5.24 13.33
CA GLY A 126 18.01 -4.30 12.34
C GLY A 126 17.92 -4.93 10.95
N MET A 127 18.97 -5.61 10.50
CA MET A 127 19.01 -6.30 9.21
C MET A 127 17.95 -7.40 9.13
N LYS A 128 17.77 -8.18 10.20
CA LYS A 128 16.71 -9.20 10.26
C LYS A 128 15.32 -8.59 10.07
N THR A 129 15.04 -7.46 10.71
CA THR A 129 13.76 -6.74 10.53
C THR A 129 13.55 -6.25 9.10
N ILE A 130 14.62 -5.75 8.46
CA ILE A 130 14.54 -5.32 7.06
C ILE A 130 14.24 -6.51 6.14
N TYR A 131 14.94 -7.64 6.31
CA TYR A 131 14.70 -8.83 5.52
C TYR A 131 13.31 -9.42 5.74
N GLU A 132 12.82 -9.44 6.98
CA GLU A 132 11.46 -9.88 7.30
C GLU A 132 10.42 -9.00 6.58
N LEU A 133 10.58 -7.67 6.63
CA LEU A 133 9.69 -6.76 5.92
C LEU A 133 9.71 -6.97 4.40
N MET A 134 10.90 -7.13 3.82
CA MET A 134 11.05 -7.42 2.39
C MET A 134 10.39 -8.75 2.00
N ALA A 135 10.57 -9.80 2.81
CA ALA A 135 9.93 -11.09 2.61
C ALA A 135 8.40 -11.00 2.70
N ASN A 136 7.88 -10.31 3.72
CA ASN A 136 6.45 -10.08 3.87
C ASN A 136 5.86 -9.38 2.64
N LEU A 137 6.54 -8.35 2.11
CA LEU A 137 6.08 -7.62 0.92
C LEU A 137 6.32 -8.37 -0.41
N GLY A 138 7.15 -9.41 -0.42
CA GLY A 138 7.65 -10.02 -1.66
C GLY A 138 8.61 -9.13 -2.44
N ALA A 139 9.29 -8.21 -1.77
CA ALA A 139 10.18 -7.24 -2.39
C ALA A 139 11.55 -7.85 -2.67
N THR A 140 12.01 -7.72 -3.92
CA THR A 140 13.36 -8.14 -4.34
C THR A 140 14.36 -6.98 -4.37
N VAL A 141 13.88 -5.74 -4.28
CA VAL A 141 14.68 -4.52 -4.38
C VAL A 141 14.30 -3.56 -3.26
N LEU A 142 15.30 -3.04 -2.56
CA LEU A 142 15.18 -1.93 -1.63
C LEU A 142 15.83 -0.69 -2.24
N ALA A 143 15.01 0.28 -2.66
CA ALA A 143 15.47 1.51 -3.29
C ALA A 143 15.71 2.64 -2.26
N SER A 144 16.83 3.33 -2.40
CA SER A 144 17.19 4.53 -1.62
C SER A 144 17.97 5.50 -2.50
N VAL A 145 17.95 6.80 -2.18
CA VAL A 145 18.73 7.80 -2.92
C VAL A 145 20.21 7.58 -2.61
N ARG A 146 21.00 7.23 -3.63
CA ARG A 146 22.46 7.00 -3.51
C ARG A 146 23.30 8.05 -4.23
N GLN A 147 22.89 8.45 -5.43
CA GLN A 147 23.70 9.35 -6.29
C GLN A 147 23.43 10.84 -6.03
N HIS A 148 22.17 11.23 -5.84
CA HIS A 148 21.75 12.63 -5.72
C HIS A 148 21.35 13.01 -4.29
N GLY A 149 22.20 12.64 -3.32
CA GLY A 149 21.97 12.93 -1.90
C GLY A 149 22.05 14.43 -1.57
N ASP A 150 22.85 15.16 -2.34
CA ASP A 150 22.95 16.63 -2.33
C ASP A 150 21.60 17.29 -2.68
N ILE A 151 20.95 16.85 -3.76
CA ILE A 151 19.63 17.37 -4.16
C ILE A 151 18.59 17.05 -3.09
N LEU A 152 18.60 15.83 -2.54
CA LEU A 152 17.68 15.44 -1.47
C LEU A 152 17.80 16.36 -0.25
N ALA A 153 19.04 16.69 0.15
CA ALA A 153 19.30 17.55 1.30
C ALA A 153 18.77 18.99 1.14
N LEU A 154 18.59 19.49 -0.10
CA LEU A 154 18.00 20.80 -0.37
C LEU A 154 16.50 20.86 -0.04
N TYR A 155 15.80 19.73 -0.14
CA TYR A 155 14.34 19.66 0.02
C TYR A 155 13.91 19.01 1.35
N VAL A 156 14.81 18.28 2.01
CA VAL A 156 14.55 17.61 3.29
C VAL A 156 15.57 18.12 4.31
N PRO A 157 15.33 19.28 4.95
CA PRO A 157 16.21 19.79 5.98
C PRO A 157 16.21 18.83 7.17
N LYS A 158 17.41 18.53 7.68
CA LYS A 158 17.56 17.83 8.95
C LYS A 158 17.42 18.86 10.08
N PRO A 159 16.65 18.59 11.15
CA PRO A 159 16.64 19.45 12.32
C PRO A 159 18.07 19.61 12.84
N ASP A 160 18.41 20.80 13.31
CA ASP A 160 19.62 20.98 14.12
C ASP A 160 19.38 20.30 15.48
N ASP A 161 20.36 19.54 15.96
CA ASP A 161 20.34 18.89 17.29
C ASP A 161 20.31 19.92 18.43
#